data_AF-A0A1U7VW03-F1
#
_entry.id   AF-A0A1U7VW03-F1
#
_cell.length_a   1.000
_cell.length_b   1.000
_cell.length_c   1.000
_cell.angle_alpha   90.00
_cell.angle_beta   90.00
_cell.angle_gamma   90.00
#
_symmetry.space_group_name_H-M   'P 1'
#
loop_
_entity.id
_entity.type
_entity.pdbx_description
1 polymer ?
#
loop_
_entity_poly.entity_id
_entity_poly.type
_entity_poly.pdbx_seq_one_letter_code
_entity_poly.pdbx_strand_id
1 'polypeptide(L)'
;MKMLSLREMTKNMKEKFDKYWGDPHKMNKMIFISCVLDPRHKFNTLSFALGSMFGETVGLKIQEDVKTYMDTLFNVYAMKNGGSGSCPSSSSPSSPSSGPSSPSSSSLLSKFMLDLKQHKKCGGVDSKTELDKYLGEDVEEDHEKFNILGWWKLNSPRFPTLAEMARDVLAIPISSVASESAFSTGGRILDPFRSSLTPRLVQALVCVQDWLRNESTTSIKIEEDLDNLEQLEAEFMNTGREPCIVDI
;
A
#
# COMPACT_ATOMS: atom_id res chain seq x y z
N MET A 1 33.27 21.84 9.56
CA MET A 1 32.36 20.92 10.26
C MET A 1 32.73 20.95 11.74
N LYS A 2 31.91 21.54 12.63
CA LYS A 2 32.20 21.54 14.08
C LYS A 2 31.93 20.12 14.61
N MET A 3 32.93 19.50 15.22
CA MET A 3 32.78 18.19 15.86
C MET A 3 32.01 18.39 17.16
N LEU A 4 30.73 17.99 17.19
CA LEU A 4 29.91 18.04 18.39
C LEU A 4 30.48 17.07 19.42
N SER A 5 30.49 17.47 20.70
CA SER A 5 30.77 16.51 21.77
C SER A 5 29.71 15.42 21.77
N LEU A 6 30.05 14.19 22.19
CA LEU A 6 29.10 13.08 22.27
C LEU A 6 27.84 13.47 23.04
N ARG A 7 28.00 14.25 24.12
CA ARG A 7 26.89 14.78 24.93
C ARG A 7 25.94 15.65 24.12
N GLU A 8 26.46 16.51 23.26
CA GLU A 8 25.67 17.44 22.46
C GLU A 8 24.97 16.71 21.31
N MET A 9 25.61 15.72 20.71
CA MET A 9 24.99 14.82 19.74
C MET A 9 23.82 14.05 20.36
N THR A 10 24.02 13.41 21.52
CA THR A 10 22.96 12.68 22.23
C THR A 10 21.80 13.59 22.60
N LYS A 11 22.08 14.83 23.03
CA LYS A 11 21.05 15.83 23.33
C LYS A 11 20.21 16.13 22.09
N ASN A 12 20.84 16.45 20.96
CA ASN A 12 20.14 16.76 19.71
C ASN A 12 19.33 15.55 19.19
N MET A 13 19.85 14.33 19.32
CA MET A 13 19.14 13.10 18.96
C MET A 13 17.92 12.89 19.85
N LYS A 14 18.06 13.10 21.17
CA LYS A 14 16.96 12.99 22.12
C LYS A 14 15.86 14.03 21.83
N GLU A 15 16.22 15.29 21.58
CA GLU A 15 15.24 16.32 21.24
C GLU A 15 14.44 15.97 19.96
N LYS A 16 15.10 15.39 18.95
CA LYS A 16 14.42 14.88 17.76
C LYS A 16 13.51 13.70 18.08
N PHE A 17 13.94 12.77 18.92
CA PHE A 17 13.12 11.64 19.35
C PHE A 17 11.88 12.13 20.10
N ASP A 18 12.06 12.95 21.14
CA ASP A 18 11.00 13.47 21.99
C ASP A 18 9.98 14.29 21.20
N LYS A 19 10.41 14.99 20.14
CA LYS A 19 9.51 15.72 19.22
C LYS A 19 8.41 14.84 18.60
N TYR A 20 8.74 13.60 18.23
CA TYR A 20 7.80 12.69 17.55
C TYR A 20 7.23 11.61 18.47
N TRP A 21 7.98 11.24 19.51
CA TRP A 21 7.71 10.07 20.36
C TRP A 21 7.62 10.39 21.86
N GLY A 22 7.94 11.62 22.28
CA GLY A 22 8.02 11.99 23.69
C GLY A 22 6.66 12.26 24.34
N ASP A 23 5.67 12.67 23.55
CA ASP A 23 4.29 12.88 24.02
C ASP A 23 3.37 11.81 23.41
N PRO A 24 2.92 10.83 24.22
CA PRO A 24 2.09 9.71 23.74
C PRO A 24 0.80 10.17 23.05
N HIS A 25 0.22 11.30 23.47
CA HIS A 25 -1.00 11.83 22.87
C HIS A 25 -0.76 12.43 21.48
N LYS A 26 0.47 12.87 21.17
CA LYS A 26 0.85 13.45 19.87
C LYS A 26 1.43 12.45 18.89
N MET A 27 1.71 11.23 19.34
CA MET A 27 2.20 10.17 18.46
C MET A 27 1.25 9.95 17.28
N ASN A 28 1.81 9.58 16.12
CA ASN A 28 1.04 9.26 14.94
C ASN A 28 0.31 7.91 15.14
N LYS A 29 -1.02 7.91 15.00
CA LYS A 29 -1.87 6.74 15.27
C LYS A 29 -1.66 5.63 14.24
N MET A 30 -1.11 5.95 13.07
CA MET A 30 -0.79 4.96 12.04
C MET A 30 0.16 3.86 12.53
N ILE A 31 1.08 4.15 13.45
CA ILE A 31 1.96 3.16 14.08
C ILE A 31 1.19 2.11 14.88
N PHE A 32 0.10 2.52 15.52
CA PHE A 32 -0.73 1.61 16.29
C PHE A 32 -1.69 0.86 15.37
N ILE A 33 -2.24 1.55 14.35
CA ILE A 33 -3.06 0.92 13.32
C ILE A 33 -2.27 -0.16 12.57
N SER A 34 -0.99 0.05 12.25
CA SER A 34 -0.18 -1.00 11.61
C SER A 34 -0.05 -2.24 12.48
N CYS A 35 0.05 -2.09 13.80
CA CYS A 35 0.01 -3.23 14.74
C CYS A 35 -1.36 -3.92 14.76
N VAL A 36 -2.46 -3.16 14.69
CA VAL A 36 -3.82 -3.74 14.66
C VAL A 36 -4.06 -4.50 13.35
N LEU A 37 -3.50 -4.01 12.24
CA LEU A 37 -3.54 -4.65 10.92
C LEU A 37 -2.58 -5.84 10.81
N ASP A 38 -1.71 -6.08 11.79
CA ASP A 38 -1.00 -7.34 11.87
C ASP A 38 -1.94 -8.42 12.46
N PRO A 39 -2.29 -9.46 11.68
CA PRO A 39 -3.21 -10.50 12.11
C PRO A 39 -2.66 -11.32 13.30
N ARG A 40 -1.36 -11.19 13.63
CA ARG A 40 -0.71 -11.81 14.80
C ARG A 40 -0.85 -10.99 16.10
N HIS A 41 -1.37 -9.76 16.04
CA HIS A 41 -1.38 -8.86 17.20
C HIS A 41 -2.77 -8.28 17.50
N LYS A 42 -3.40 -7.63 16.51
CA LYS A 42 -4.71 -6.97 16.66
C LYS A 42 -4.75 -6.04 17.91
N PHE A 43 -5.95 -5.76 18.44
CA PHE A 43 -6.10 -4.89 19.61
C PHE A 43 -5.62 -5.52 20.91
N ASN A 44 -5.69 -6.85 21.07
CA ASN A 44 -5.32 -7.52 22.31
C ASN A 44 -3.86 -7.26 22.69
N THR A 45 -2.93 -7.42 21.73
CA THR A 45 -1.52 -7.14 21.95
C THR A 45 -1.26 -5.64 22.10
N LEU A 46 -1.96 -4.80 21.34
CA LEU A 46 -1.82 -3.34 21.42
C LEU A 46 -2.22 -2.81 22.81
N SER A 47 -3.33 -3.28 23.37
CA SER A 47 -3.80 -2.90 24.72
C SER A 47 -2.75 -3.16 25.78
N PHE A 48 -2.18 -4.38 25.76
CA PHE A 48 -1.13 -4.77 26.68
C PHE A 48 0.12 -3.90 26.51
N ALA A 49 0.58 -3.70 25.27
CA ALA A 49 1.76 -2.90 24.99
C ALA A 49 1.60 -1.44 25.44
N LEU A 50 0.46 -0.82 25.14
CA LEU A 50 0.17 0.57 25.53
C LEU A 50 0.12 0.74 27.06
N GLY A 51 -0.55 -0.19 27.76
CA GLY A 51 -0.59 -0.20 29.23
C GLY A 51 0.80 -0.36 29.84
N SER A 52 1.63 -1.24 29.27
CA SER A 52 3.01 -1.45 29.74
C SER A 52 3.94 -0.27 29.45
N MET A 53 3.78 0.42 28.33
CA MET A 53 4.69 1.50 27.91
C MET A 53 4.32 2.86 28.53
N PHE A 54 3.02 3.17 28.63
CA PHE A 54 2.54 4.49 29.01
C PHE A 54 1.72 4.51 30.30
N GLY A 55 1.54 3.35 30.93
CA GLY A 55 0.64 3.16 32.08
C GLY A 55 -0.81 2.97 31.65
N GLU A 56 -1.60 2.34 32.52
CA GLU A 56 -2.96 1.89 32.22
C GLU A 56 -3.89 3.03 31.77
N THR A 57 -3.91 4.15 32.51
CA THR A 57 -4.79 5.28 32.21
C THR A 57 -4.48 5.95 30.86
N VAL A 58 -3.20 6.13 30.53
CA VAL A 58 -2.79 6.78 29.28
C VAL A 58 -2.92 5.80 28.12
N GLY A 59 -2.52 4.53 28.34
CA GLY A 59 -2.63 3.47 27.35
C GLY A 59 -4.07 3.22 26.91
N LEU A 60 -5.03 3.20 27.84
CA LEU A 60 -6.47 3.06 27.53
C LEU A 60 -6.99 4.22 26.67
N LYS A 61 -6.60 5.46 26.97
CA LYS A 61 -6.98 6.62 26.14
C LYS A 61 -6.42 6.53 24.74
N ILE A 62 -5.14 6.17 24.59
CA ILE A 62 -4.52 5.98 23.28
C ILE A 62 -5.23 4.87 22.51
N GLN A 63 -5.58 3.77 23.18
CA GLN A 63 -6.31 2.67 22.55
C GLN A 63 -7.69 3.13 22.03
N GLU A 64 -8.44 3.91 22.81
CA GLU A 64 -9.73 4.46 22.40
C GLU A 64 -9.60 5.41 21.20
N ASP A 65 -8.58 6.28 21.22
CA ASP A 65 -8.24 7.16 20.09
C ASP A 65 -7.90 6.33 18.84
N VAL A 66 -7.10 5.28 18.97
CA VAL A 66 -6.72 4.39 17.86
C VAL A 66 -7.94 3.66 17.30
N LYS A 67 -8.84 3.18 18.16
CA LYS A 67 -10.08 2.53 17.71
C LYS A 67 -10.95 3.49 16.90
N THR A 68 -11.19 4.69 17.43
CA THR A 68 -11.96 5.74 16.75
C THR A 68 -11.33 6.13 15.41
N TYR A 69 -10.00 6.26 15.38
CA TYR A 69 -9.26 6.61 14.17
C TYR A 69 -9.30 5.49 13.13
N MET A 70 -9.18 4.22 13.56
CA MET A 70 -9.29 3.02 12.72
C MET A 70 -10.68 2.91 12.09
N ASP A 71 -11.74 3.08 12.88
CA ASP A 71 -13.13 3.05 12.39
C ASP A 71 -13.37 4.14 11.34
N THR A 72 -12.89 5.36 11.62
CA THR A 72 -12.98 6.49 10.69
C THR A 72 -12.23 6.20 9.40
N LEU A 73 -11.00 5.70 9.49
CA LEU A 73 -10.17 5.35 8.34
C LEU A 73 -10.84 4.26 7.50
N PHE A 74 -11.31 3.19 8.13
CA PHE A 74 -12.03 2.12 7.46
C PHE A 74 -13.25 2.64 6.68
N ASN A 75 -14.04 3.54 7.29
CA ASN A 75 -15.20 4.13 6.62
C ASN A 75 -14.82 4.94 5.37
N VAL A 76 -13.68 5.63 5.37
CA VAL A 76 -13.16 6.33 4.18
C VAL A 76 -12.88 5.35 3.04
N TYR A 77 -12.23 4.23 3.33
CA TYR A 77 -11.99 3.18 2.32
C TYR A 77 -13.29 2.49 1.87
N ALA A 78 -14.21 2.23 2.81
CA ALA A 78 -15.50 1.61 2.50
C ALA A 78 -16.34 2.49 1.56
N MET A 79 -16.34 3.81 1.77
CA MET A 79 -17.02 4.77 0.88
C MET A 79 -16.41 4.80 -0.52
N LYS A 80 -15.08 4.75 -0.63
CA LYS A 80 -14.36 4.67 -1.91
C LYS A 80 -14.77 3.43 -2.72
N ASN A 81 -14.93 2.30 -2.03
CA ASN A 81 -15.23 1.01 -2.66
C ASN A 81 -16.73 0.78 -2.93
N GLY A 82 -17.61 1.47 -2.20
CA GLY A 82 -19.06 1.45 -2.44
C GLY A 82 -19.53 2.33 -3.60
N GLY A 83 -18.66 3.19 -4.15
CA GLY A 83 -19.02 4.21 -5.16
C GLY A 83 -18.92 3.78 -6.63
N SER A 84 -18.49 2.55 -6.93
CA SER A 84 -18.30 2.10 -8.32
C SER A 84 -18.92 0.72 -8.55
N GLY A 85 -20.10 0.68 -9.20
CA GLY A 85 -20.69 -0.58 -9.66
C GLY A 85 -22.21 -0.66 -9.83
N SER A 86 -23.00 0.38 -9.56
CA SER A 86 -24.38 0.43 -10.07
C SER A 86 -24.33 1.01 -11.47
N CYS A 87 -24.28 0.15 -12.48
CA CYS A 87 -24.56 0.55 -13.85
C CYS A 87 -26.08 0.75 -13.97
N PRO A 88 -26.59 1.97 -14.23
CA PRO A 88 -27.94 2.09 -14.75
C PRO A 88 -27.84 1.66 -16.21
N SER A 89 -28.09 0.39 -16.48
CA SER A 89 -28.33 -0.04 -17.85
C SER A 89 -29.60 0.67 -18.30
N SER A 90 -29.40 1.66 -19.16
CA SER A 90 -30.40 2.46 -19.82
C SER A 90 -31.43 1.56 -20.51
N SER A 91 -32.63 1.51 -19.95
CA SER A 91 -33.79 0.97 -20.62
C SER A 91 -34.24 1.94 -21.71
N SER A 92 -33.91 1.63 -22.96
CA SER A 92 -34.62 2.16 -24.14
C SER A 92 -35.55 1.06 -24.69
N PRO A 93 -36.81 1.37 -25.04
CA PRO A 93 -37.79 0.36 -25.44
C PRO A 93 -37.87 0.14 -26.97
N SER A 94 -38.46 -1.02 -27.35
CA SER A 94 -39.03 -1.46 -28.65
C SER A 94 -38.02 -2.11 -29.64
N SER A 95 -38.29 -3.22 -30.35
CA SER A 95 -39.53 -3.94 -30.75
C SER A 95 -39.25 -5.44 -31.05
N PRO A 96 -40.28 -6.31 -31.20
CA PRO A 96 -40.12 -7.76 -31.23
C PRO A 96 -39.90 -8.32 -32.65
N SER A 97 -39.00 -9.29 -32.79
CA SER A 97 -39.02 -10.23 -33.92
C SER A 97 -38.94 -11.65 -33.39
N SER A 98 -39.91 -12.44 -33.81
CA SER A 98 -40.23 -13.79 -33.37
C SER A 98 -39.39 -14.83 -34.10
N GLY A 99 -38.75 -15.72 -33.35
CA GLY A 99 -38.20 -16.98 -33.83
C GLY A 99 -38.18 -18.00 -32.68
N PRO A 100 -38.68 -19.23 -32.85
CA PRO A 100 -38.71 -20.21 -31.78
C PRO A 100 -37.35 -20.92 -31.73
N SER A 101 -36.53 -20.64 -30.72
CA SER A 101 -35.36 -21.45 -30.41
C SER A 101 -35.51 -22.11 -29.04
N SER A 102 -35.31 -23.42 -29.04
CA SER A 102 -35.48 -24.34 -27.93
C SER A 102 -34.78 -23.89 -26.64
N PRO A 103 -35.34 -24.18 -25.44
CA PRO A 103 -34.73 -23.76 -24.19
C PRO A 103 -33.43 -24.54 -23.97
N SER A 104 -32.29 -23.88 -24.19
CA SER A 104 -30.98 -24.41 -23.79
C SER A 104 -30.91 -24.46 -22.27
N SER A 105 -30.72 -25.67 -21.73
CA SER A 105 -30.55 -25.94 -20.28
C SER A 105 -29.43 -25.12 -19.64
N SER A 106 -28.47 -24.62 -20.44
CA SER A 106 -27.41 -23.72 -20.00
C SER A 106 -27.92 -22.38 -19.46
N SER A 107 -28.99 -21.83 -20.04
CA SER A 107 -29.61 -20.56 -19.65
C SER A 107 -30.31 -20.65 -18.29
N LEU A 108 -30.94 -21.80 -18.02
CA LEU A 108 -31.63 -22.05 -16.75
C LEU A 108 -30.63 -22.28 -15.62
N LEU A 109 -29.54 -23.01 -15.88
CA LEU A 109 -28.45 -23.20 -14.91
C LEU A 109 -27.71 -21.89 -14.62
N SER A 110 -27.45 -21.06 -15.62
CA SER A 110 -26.80 -19.76 -15.39
C SER A 110 -27.68 -18.81 -14.58
N LYS A 111 -28.99 -18.79 -14.85
CA LYS A 111 -29.97 -18.01 -14.09
C LYS A 111 -30.11 -18.53 -12.66
N PHE A 112 -30.18 -19.84 -12.47
CA PHE A 112 -30.20 -20.48 -11.15
C PHE A 112 -28.91 -20.21 -10.35
N MET A 113 -27.74 -20.23 -10.99
CA MET A 113 -26.48 -19.83 -10.33
C MET A 113 -26.46 -18.34 -9.98
N LEU A 114 -27.07 -17.47 -10.80
CA LEU A 114 -27.22 -16.06 -10.49
C LEU A 114 -28.16 -15.85 -9.30
N ASP A 115 -29.30 -16.54 -9.30
CA ASP A 115 -30.28 -16.53 -8.21
C ASP A 115 -29.66 -17.08 -6.93
N LEU A 116 -28.86 -18.15 -6.98
CA LEU A 116 -28.12 -18.66 -5.82
C LEU A 116 -27.13 -17.63 -5.26
N LYS A 117 -26.42 -16.89 -6.13
CA LYS A 117 -25.51 -15.82 -5.73
C LYS A 117 -26.26 -14.65 -5.10
N GLN A 118 -27.44 -14.29 -5.60
CA GLN A 118 -28.32 -13.28 -5.00
C GLN A 118 -28.92 -13.74 -3.68
N HIS A 119 -29.37 -15.01 -3.59
CA HIS A 119 -29.94 -15.58 -2.37
C HIS A 119 -28.89 -15.72 -1.25
N LYS A 120 -27.63 -16.06 -1.59
CA LYS A 120 -26.51 -16.03 -0.65
C LYS A 120 -26.19 -14.63 -0.12
N LYS A 121 -26.44 -13.57 -0.92
CA LYS A 121 -26.26 -12.17 -0.50
C LYS A 121 -27.37 -11.68 0.44
N CYS A 122 -28.52 -12.37 0.47
CA CYS A 122 -29.69 -12.04 1.29
C CYS A 122 -29.81 -12.89 2.58
N GLY A 123 -28.94 -13.87 2.76
CA GLY A 123 -28.91 -14.74 3.94
C GLY A 123 -28.00 -14.22 5.05
N GLY A 124 -28.54 -13.37 5.92
CA GLY A 124 -27.93 -13.07 7.22
C GLY A 124 -27.85 -11.57 7.52
N VAL A 125 -28.70 -11.13 8.46
CA VAL A 125 -28.50 -9.88 9.22
C VAL A 125 -27.26 -10.07 10.09
N ASP A 126 -26.08 -9.94 9.49
CA ASP A 126 -24.85 -9.77 10.24
C ASP A 126 -24.40 -8.34 9.99
N SER A 127 -24.89 -7.43 10.84
CA SER A 127 -24.55 -6.00 10.81
C SER A 127 -23.06 -5.73 11.11
N LYS A 128 -22.26 -6.78 11.30
CA LYS A 128 -20.82 -6.72 11.51
C LYS A 128 -20.13 -6.26 10.24
N THR A 129 -19.41 -5.15 10.37
CA THR A 129 -18.54 -4.64 9.32
C THR A 129 -17.43 -5.64 9.02
N GLU A 130 -16.77 -5.45 7.87
CA GLU A 130 -15.56 -6.20 7.52
C GLU A 130 -14.48 -6.08 8.63
N LEU A 131 -14.35 -4.88 9.22
CA LEU A 131 -13.48 -4.60 10.35
C LEU A 131 -13.86 -5.44 11.59
N ASP A 132 -15.13 -5.48 11.96
CA ASP A 132 -15.60 -6.29 13.09
C ASP A 132 -15.30 -7.78 12.91
N LYS A 133 -15.43 -8.29 11.68
CA LYS A 133 -15.11 -9.68 11.35
C LYS A 133 -13.63 -9.96 11.54
N TYR A 134 -12.76 -9.12 10.97
CA TYR A 134 -11.31 -9.27 11.12
C TYR A 134 -10.86 -9.21 12.60
N LEU A 135 -11.40 -8.26 13.36
CA LEU A 135 -11.07 -8.08 14.78
C LEU A 135 -11.58 -9.22 15.67
N GLY A 136 -12.68 -9.89 15.26
CA GLY A 136 -13.26 -11.03 15.96
C GLY A 136 -12.64 -12.38 15.60
N GLU A 137 -11.83 -12.47 14.55
CA GLU A 137 -11.12 -13.71 14.20
C GLU A 137 -9.97 -13.98 15.17
N ASP A 138 -9.59 -15.26 15.27
CA ASP A 138 -8.40 -15.66 16.01
C ASP A 138 -7.13 -14.99 15.44
N VAL A 139 -6.12 -14.93 16.30
CA VAL A 139 -4.82 -14.37 15.97
C VAL A 139 -4.00 -15.42 15.22
N GLU A 140 -3.25 -15.00 14.20
CA GLU A 140 -2.38 -15.90 13.44
C GLU A 140 -1.15 -16.32 14.26
N GLU A 141 -0.65 -17.53 14.00
CA GLU A 141 0.54 -18.05 14.68
C GLU A 141 1.81 -17.30 14.23
N ASP A 142 2.68 -17.02 15.20
CA ASP A 142 3.95 -16.37 14.92
C ASP A 142 4.97 -17.37 14.36
N HIS A 143 5.55 -17.03 13.21
CA HIS A 143 6.60 -17.83 12.56
C HIS A 143 7.61 -16.93 11.86
N GLU A 144 8.88 -17.36 11.84
CA GLU A 144 10.03 -16.53 11.44
C GLU A 144 9.94 -15.88 10.04
N LYS A 145 9.10 -16.43 9.14
CA LYS A 145 8.95 -15.98 7.75
C LYS A 145 7.56 -15.45 7.42
N PHE A 146 6.82 -14.94 8.42
CA PHE A 146 5.48 -14.39 8.18
C PHE A 146 5.54 -13.17 7.24
N ASN A 147 4.87 -13.27 6.09
CA ASN A 147 4.72 -12.16 5.15
C ASN A 147 3.34 -11.50 5.33
N ILE A 148 3.30 -10.43 6.12
CA ILE A 148 2.06 -9.68 6.41
C ILE A 148 1.36 -9.17 5.14
N LEU A 149 2.11 -8.65 4.16
CA LEU A 149 1.54 -8.17 2.90
C LEU A 149 1.02 -9.35 2.05
N GLY A 150 1.73 -10.48 2.09
CA GLY A 150 1.29 -11.73 1.48
C GLY A 150 -0.02 -12.24 2.10
N TRP A 151 -0.15 -12.17 3.42
CA TRP A 151 -1.37 -12.57 4.14
C TRP A 151 -2.56 -11.69 3.74
N TRP A 152 -2.38 -10.37 3.70
CA TRP A 152 -3.44 -9.44 3.24
C TRP A 152 -3.80 -9.66 1.78
N LYS A 153 -2.83 -9.98 0.92
CA LYS A 153 -3.09 -10.33 -0.49
C LYS A 153 -3.96 -11.58 -0.61
N LEU A 154 -3.63 -12.64 0.14
CA LEU A 154 -4.38 -13.91 0.14
C LEU A 154 -5.79 -13.74 0.72
N ASN A 155 -5.95 -12.91 1.75
CA ASN A 155 -7.25 -12.67 2.40
C ASN A 155 -8.05 -11.51 1.78
N SER A 156 -7.54 -10.83 0.75
CA SER A 156 -8.26 -9.75 0.07
C SER A 156 -9.67 -10.10 -0.44
N PRO A 157 -9.99 -11.35 -0.88
CA PRO A 157 -11.37 -11.68 -1.24
C PRO A 157 -12.33 -11.71 -0.04
N ARG A 158 -11.82 -11.98 1.17
CA ARG A 158 -12.59 -11.96 2.43
C ARG A 158 -12.68 -10.56 3.01
N PHE A 159 -11.58 -9.80 2.88
CA PHE A 159 -11.41 -8.47 3.44
C PHE A 159 -10.94 -7.46 2.38
N PRO A 160 -11.79 -7.12 1.40
CA PRO A 160 -11.37 -6.26 0.29
C PRO A 160 -11.01 -4.84 0.71
N THR A 161 -11.76 -4.25 1.65
CA THR A 161 -11.55 -2.87 2.11
C THR A 161 -10.34 -2.78 3.04
N LEU A 162 -10.20 -3.72 3.97
CA LEU A 162 -9.07 -3.79 4.88
C LEU A 162 -7.78 -4.16 4.15
N ALA A 163 -7.82 -5.04 3.14
CA ALA A 163 -6.62 -5.37 2.38
C ALA A 163 -6.06 -4.16 1.61
N GLU A 164 -6.94 -3.31 1.09
CA GLU A 164 -6.54 -2.03 0.49
C GLU A 164 -5.96 -1.08 1.55
N MET A 165 -6.66 -0.89 2.67
CA MET A 165 -6.18 -0.06 3.78
C MET A 165 -4.84 -0.56 4.33
N ALA A 166 -4.67 -1.87 4.47
CA ALA A 166 -3.46 -2.49 5.00
C ALA A 166 -2.27 -2.31 4.07
N ARG A 167 -2.46 -2.49 2.76
CA ARG A 167 -1.42 -2.22 1.78
C ARG A 167 -0.90 -0.78 1.89
N ASP A 168 -1.82 0.18 2.04
CA ASP A 168 -1.47 1.60 2.05
C ASP A 168 -0.84 2.00 3.41
N VAL A 169 -1.37 1.53 4.54
CA VAL A 169 -0.85 1.84 5.88
C VAL A 169 0.48 1.15 6.15
N LEU A 170 0.63 -0.14 5.81
CA LEU A 170 1.86 -0.90 6.07
C LEU A 170 3.03 -0.45 5.18
N ALA A 171 2.74 0.26 4.08
CA ALA A 171 3.75 0.88 3.22
C ALA A 171 4.31 2.19 3.79
N ILE A 172 3.72 2.75 4.86
CA ILE A 172 4.20 3.99 5.47
C ILE A 172 5.53 3.74 6.17
N PRO A 173 6.64 4.42 5.77
CA PRO A 173 7.90 4.28 6.46
C PRO A 173 7.81 4.89 7.87
N ILE A 174 8.29 4.15 8.88
CA ILE A 174 8.29 4.59 10.29
C ILE A 174 9.30 5.72 10.53
N SER A 175 10.30 5.87 9.65
CA SER A 175 11.39 6.85 9.81
C SER A 175 11.71 7.57 8.50
N SER A 176 12.07 8.85 8.62
CA SER A 176 12.58 9.67 7.52
C SER A 176 13.98 9.27 7.05
N VAL A 177 14.68 8.36 7.76
CA VAL A 177 16.04 7.91 7.39
C VAL A 177 16.09 7.33 5.97
N ALA A 178 15.01 6.70 5.48
CA ALA A 178 14.93 6.25 4.09
C ALA A 178 15.04 7.43 3.11
N SER A 179 14.36 8.54 3.39
CA SER A 179 14.47 9.75 2.56
C SER A 179 15.85 10.39 2.66
N GLU A 180 16.46 10.45 3.85
CA GLU A 180 17.82 10.99 4.03
C GLU A 180 18.88 10.14 3.32
N SER A 181 18.73 8.82 3.29
CA SER A 181 19.58 7.91 2.51
C SER A 181 19.42 8.14 0.99
N ALA A 182 18.18 8.31 0.52
CA ALA A 182 17.92 8.68 -0.87
C ALA A 182 18.54 10.04 -1.24
N PHE A 183 18.45 11.05 -0.36
CA PHE A 183 19.09 12.35 -0.56
C PHE A 183 20.63 12.29 -0.47
N SER A 184 21.19 11.45 0.40
CA SER A 184 22.63 11.21 0.49
C SER A 184 23.17 10.55 -0.79
N THR A 185 22.38 9.65 -1.38
CA THR A 185 22.68 9.06 -2.70
C THR A 185 22.51 10.09 -3.82
N GLY A 186 21.51 10.96 -3.74
CA GLY A 186 21.31 12.09 -4.63
C GLY A 186 22.52 13.03 -4.71
N GLY A 187 23.24 13.24 -3.60
CA GLY A 187 24.49 13.98 -3.57
C GLY A 187 25.66 13.33 -4.34
N ARG A 188 25.58 12.03 -4.66
CA ARG A 188 26.54 11.32 -5.53
C ARG A 188 26.13 11.35 -7.00
N ILE A 189 24.82 11.44 -7.28
CA ILE A 189 24.28 11.59 -8.64
C ILE A 189 24.48 13.03 -9.12
N LEU A 190 24.34 13.99 -8.21
CA LEU A 190 24.63 15.41 -8.40
C LEU A 190 26.07 15.73 -7.97
N ASP A 191 27.04 15.21 -8.71
CA ASP A 191 28.42 15.71 -8.63
C ASP A 191 28.44 17.17 -9.15
N PRO A 192 29.22 18.12 -8.59
CA PRO A 192 29.47 19.43 -9.18
C PRO A 192 29.72 19.43 -10.70
N PHE A 193 30.29 18.35 -11.26
CA PHE A 193 30.50 18.16 -12.71
C PHE A 193 29.24 17.77 -13.51
N ARG A 194 28.11 17.45 -12.86
CA ARG A 194 26.81 17.08 -13.47
C ARG A 194 25.66 18.03 -13.08
N SER A 195 26.00 19.30 -12.85
CA SER A 195 25.07 20.37 -12.47
C SER A 195 24.09 20.80 -13.59
N SER A 196 24.18 20.25 -14.80
CA SER A 196 23.25 20.54 -15.92
C SER A 196 22.00 19.65 -15.96
N LEU A 197 21.86 18.68 -15.06
CA LEU A 197 20.70 17.79 -15.02
C LEU A 197 19.45 18.53 -14.57
N THR A 198 18.34 18.35 -15.31
CA THR A 198 17.05 18.88 -14.88
C THR A 198 16.53 18.10 -13.66
N PRO A 199 15.73 18.72 -12.76
CA PRO A 199 15.16 18.03 -11.60
C PRO A 199 14.40 16.75 -11.97
N ARG A 200 13.73 16.73 -13.13
CA ARG A 200 13.03 15.56 -13.66
C ARG A 200 13.97 14.41 -14.01
N LEU A 201 15.13 14.72 -14.60
CA LEU A 201 16.12 13.70 -14.96
C LEU A 201 16.82 13.15 -13.70
N VAL A 202 17.11 14.01 -12.72
CA VAL A 202 17.63 13.57 -11.41
C VAL A 202 16.65 12.62 -10.72
N GLN A 203 15.36 12.95 -10.69
CA GLN A 203 14.33 12.08 -10.14
C GLN A 203 14.31 10.72 -10.86
N ALA A 204 14.33 10.73 -12.20
CA ALA A 204 14.34 9.50 -12.99
C ALA A 204 15.57 8.63 -12.66
N LEU A 205 16.77 9.23 -12.58
CA LEU A 205 18.00 8.50 -12.24
C LEU A 205 17.97 7.89 -10.84
N VAL A 206 17.47 8.63 -9.84
CA VAL A 206 17.31 8.12 -8.46
C VAL A 206 16.32 6.96 -8.45
N CYS A 207 15.17 7.09 -9.11
CA CYS A 207 14.16 6.03 -9.18
C CYS A 207 14.70 4.77 -9.87
N VAL A 208 15.34 4.93 -11.03
CA VAL A 208 15.92 3.79 -11.79
C VAL A 208 16.99 3.09 -10.97
N GLN A 209 17.88 3.83 -10.31
CA GLN A 209 18.90 3.23 -9.45
C GLN A 209 18.28 2.42 -8.30
N ASP A 210 17.21 2.92 -7.68
CA ASP A 210 16.55 2.22 -6.58
C ASP A 210 15.80 0.98 -7.07
N TRP A 211 15.12 1.06 -8.23
CA TRP A 211 14.44 -0.08 -8.85
C TRP A 211 15.43 -1.18 -9.27
N LEU A 212 16.54 -0.83 -9.93
CA LEU A 212 17.58 -1.79 -10.31
C LEU A 212 18.25 -2.44 -9.08
N ARG A 213 18.42 -1.68 -7.99
CA ARG A 213 18.90 -2.27 -6.71
C ARG A 213 17.90 -3.25 -6.13
N ASN A 214 16.60 -2.97 -6.24
CA ASN A 214 15.57 -3.90 -5.78
C ASN A 214 15.56 -5.18 -6.64
N GLU A 215 15.71 -5.04 -7.96
CA GLU A 215 15.84 -6.16 -8.92
C GLU A 215 17.15 -6.94 -8.78
N SER A 216 18.21 -6.37 -8.22
CA SER A 216 19.44 -7.13 -7.95
C SER A 216 19.30 -8.22 -6.87
N THR A 217 18.19 -8.27 -6.13
CA THR A 217 17.79 -9.45 -5.35
C THR A 217 17.12 -10.54 -6.20
N THR A 218 16.78 -10.21 -7.45
CA THR A 218 16.26 -11.08 -8.50
C THR A 218 17.20 -11.02 -9.71
N SER A 219 18.48 -11.40 -9.51
CA SER A 219 19.51 -11.65 -10.53
C SER A 219 19.25 -11.03 -11.92
N ILE A 220 19.68 -9.78 -12.10
CA ILE A 220 19.73 -9.12 -13.41
C ILE A 220 20.58 -9.98 -14.35
N LYS A 221 19.97 -10.56 -15.39
CA LYS A 221 20.68 -11.29 -16.44
C LYS A 221 21.23 -10.27 -17.43
N ILE A 222 22.46 -9.84 -17.16
CA ILE A 222 23.18 -8.81 -17.94
C ILE A 222 23.16 -9.10 -19.46
N GLU A 223 23.16 -10.36 -19.87
CA GLU A 223 23.12 -10.77 -21.28
C GLU A 223 21.78 -10.40 -21.98
N GLU A 224 20.63 -10.68 -21.34
CA GLU A 224 19.31 -10.36 -21.92
C GLU A 224 19.11 -8.83 -22.01
N ASP A 225 19.63 -8.06 -21.06
CA ASP A 225 19.52 -6.59 -21.06
C ASP A 225 20.44 -5.90 -22.07
N LEU A 226 21.61 -6.48 -22.36
CA LEU A 226 22.51 -6.00 -23.42
C LEU A 226 21.90 -6.20 -24.80
N ASP A 227 21.30 -7.35 -25.05
CA ASP A 227 20.61 -7.64 -26.31
C ASP A 227 19.43 -6.68 -26.53
N ASN A 228 18.66 -6.39 -25.47
CA ASN A 228 17.57 -5.41 -25.52
C ASN A 228 18.05 -3.98 -25.82
N LEU A 229 19.20 -3.58 -25.28
CA LEU A 229 19.82 -2.27 -25.53
C LEU A 229 20.35 -2.15 -26.96
N GLU A 230 21.00 -3.19 -27.46
CA GLU A 230 21.51 -3.24 -28.84
C GLU A 230 20.36 -3.23 -29.86
N GLN A 231 19.25 -3.90 -29.53
CA GLN A 231 18.04 -3.89 -30.35
C GLN A 231 17.35 -2.51 -30.34
N LEU A 232 17.35 -1.80 -29.20
CA LEU A 232 16.84 -0.43 -29.09
C LEU A 232 17.70 0.58 -29.88
N GLU A 233 19.03 0.46 -29.83
CA GLU A 233 19.93 1.26 -30.67
C GLU A 233 19.74 0.98 -32.16
N ALA A 234 19.59 -0.29 -32.54
CA ALA A 234 19.29 -0.68 -33.91
C ALA A 234 17.94 -0.13 -34.40
N GLU A 235 16.91 -0.13 -33.55
CA GLU A 235 15.60 0.47 -33.85
C GLU A 235 15.67 2.00 -33.97
N PHE A 236 16.50 2.66 -33.14
CA PHE A 236 16.74 4.10 -33.25
C PHE A 236 17.46 4.47 -34.55
N MET A 237 18.40 3.63 -34.99
CA MET A 237 19.10 3.81 -36.27
C MET A 237 18.21 3.51 -37.49
N ASN A 238 17.26 2.58 -37.36
CA ASN A 238 16.32 2.22 -38.44
C ASN A 238 15.12 3.17 -38.57
N THR A 239 14.81 3.95 -37.53
CA THR A 239 13.64 4.86 -37.52
C THR A 239 13.93 6.26 -38.07
N GLY A 240 15.09 6.48 -38.71
CA GLY A 240 15.29 7.51 -39.74
C GLY A 240 14.85 8.92 -39.38
N ARG A 241 14.87 9.30 -38.10
CA ARG A 241 14.71 10.69 -37.67
C ARG A 241 16.05 11.19 -37.19
N GLU A 242 16.75 11.85 -38.11
CA GLU A 242 17.83 12.76 -37.73
C GLU A 242 17.32 13.72 -36.65
N PRO A 243 17.94 13.79 -35.47
CA PRO A 243 17.80 14.96 -34.63
C PRO A 243 18.50 16.09 -35.37
N CYS A 244 17.72 17.06 -35.88
CA CYS A 244 18.27 18.36 -36.25
C CYS A 244 18.97 18.93 -35.01
N ILE A 245 20.29 18.83 -34.99
CA ILE A 245 21.15 19.73 -34.25
C ILE A 245 20.98 21.08 -34.96
N VAL A 246 20.16 21.95 -34.39
CA VAL A 246 20.25 23.38 -34.70
C VAL A 246 21.14 23.97 -33.63
N ASP A 247 22.38 24.24 -34.02
CA ASP A 247 23.29 25.11 -33.29
C ASP A 247 22.70 26.53 -33.21
N ILE A 248 22.49 27.01 -31.98
CA ILE A 248 22.67 28.36 -31.39
C ILE A 248 21.74 28.51 -30.17
#